data_AF-A0A9P6AUP6-F1
#
_entry.id   AF-A0A9P6AUP6-F1
#
_cell.length_a   1.000
_cell.length_b   1.000
_cell.length_c   1.000
_cell.angle_alpha   90.00
_cell.angle_beta   90.00
_cell.angle_gamma   90.00
#
_symmetry.space_group_name_H-M   'P 1'
#
loop_
_entity.id
_entity.type
_entity.pdbx_description
1 polymer ?
#
loop_
_entity_poly.entity_id
_entity_poly.type
_entity_poly.pdbx_seq_one_letter_code
_entity_poly.pdbx_strand_id
1 'polypeptide(L)'
;MFPRNHTPPNESAPTSLSSEEDDHSAYASFGSDTTYISTRSREFMHGVKKVMDSSMPLAQLVDRAEKLVENLSSSSKFNKLPPNGPKSDLMLDRVLRAMLSSAYTCGGEGGMRYAAAAIYACRYEDNQMTLRYLQSLGPPGFLICSSSGSASHRTQMNSTPEQATPTWDRTAVELEAGAPENREDKFRAAASAMPHLFKRSRILNIIVQVLKRDGYQCVVTGLRDKSHPLFPPSQNPIKTNASHIFRRAIAVYDGDDPDSRTSRSALVTLDILRHYASLPDNFVENIASIIDDPSNGMTLEYNAHFGFDEFGWSLRAVEGGTRLIAPHKEEITFVDSSLKFSQSSSPPRKRQRTTRSGNADDEVQNVKQGIPLPDPLFLRIHDALARVLHMSGRLKP
;
A
#
# COMPACT_ATOMS: atom_id res chain seq x y z
N MET A 1 -42.52 -32.77 -35.17
CA MET A 1 -43.89 -32.38 -34.80
C MET A 1 -43.81 -31.71 -33.44
N PHE A 2 -43.71 -30.39 -33.40
CA PHE A 2 -43.62 -29.57 -32.18
C PHE A 2 -44.61 -28.41 -32.33
N PRO A 3 -45.49 -28.14 -31.35
CA PRO A 3 -46.51 -27.11 -31.50
C PRO A 3 -45.97 -25.73 -31.16
N ARG A 4 -46.40 -24.74 -31.95
CA ARG A 4 -46.27 -23.29 -31.71
C ARG A 4 -47.18 -22.90 -30.54
N ASN A 5 -46.65 -22.14 -29.58
CA ASN A 5 -47.47 -21.41 -28.63
C ASN A 5 -47.48 -19.92 -28.96
N HIS A 6 -48.70 -19.41 -29.06
CA HIS A 6 -49.10 -18.04 -29.32
C HIS A 6 -48.89 -17.15 -28.09
N THR A 7 -48.41 -15.93 -28.32
CA THR A 7 -48.42 -14.82 -27.37
C THR A 7 -49.74 -14.05 -27.49
N PRO A 8 -50.44 -13.70 -26.39
CA PRO A 8 -51.54 -12.74 -26.41
C PRO A 8 -51.06 -11.30 -26.17
N PRO A 9 -51.85 -10.28 -26.55
CA PRO A 9 -51.45 -8.88 -26.53
C PRO A 9 -51.59 -8.24 -25.15
N ASN A 10 -50.73 -7.26 -24.89
CA ASN A 10 -50.65 -6.50 -23.65
C ASN A 10 -51.65 -5.33 -23.70
N GLU A 11 -52.68 -5.37 -22.85
CA GLU A 11 -53.61 -4.25 -22.63
C GLU A 11 -53.00 -3.22 -21.69
N SER A 12 -52.99 -1.98 -22.15
CA SER A 12 -52.61 -0.77 -21.40
C SER A 12 -53.76 -0.27 -20.53
N ALA A 13 -53.49 -0.03 -19.24
CA ALA A 13 -54.36 0.69 -18.31
C ALA A 13 -53.58 1.80 -17.56
N PRO A 14 -54.27 2.84 -17.06
CA PRO A 14 -53.70 4.18 -16.90
C PRO A 14 -53.12 4.45 -15.51
N THR A 15 -52.03 5.22 -15.50
CA THR A 15 -51.33 5.68 -14.30
C THR A 15 -52.11 6.81 -13.62
N SER A 16 -52.61 6.54 -12.42
CA SER A 16 -53.13 7.56 -11.50
C SER A 16 -51.97 8.23 -10.76
N LEU A 17 -51.88 9.56 -10.90
CA LEU A 17 -51.01 10.43 -10.11
C LEU A 17 -51.55 10.55 -8.67
N SER A 18 -50.80 10.02 -7.71
CA SER A 18 -50.90 10.40 -6.30
C SER A 18 -49.64 11.20 -5.94
N SER A 19 -49.84 12.45 -5.55
CA SER A 19 -48.83 13.36 -5.01
C SER A 19 -48.40 12.87 -3.62
N GLU A 20 -47.17 12.39 -3.51
CA GLU A 20 -46.45 12.30 -2.23
C GLU A 20 -45.60 13.56 -2.10
N GLU A 21 -45.75 14.24 -0.96
CA GLU A 21 -45.01 15.43 -0.59
C GLU A 21 -43.57 15.02 -0.23
N ASP A 22 -42.61 15.48 -1.01
CA ASP A 22 -41.18 15.30 -0.78
C ASP A 22 -40.70 16.20 0.37
N ASP A 23 -40.56 15.61 1.55
CA ASP A 23 -39.82 16.16 2.69
C ASP A 23 -38.31 15.99 2.43
N HIS A 24 -37.77 16.80 1.51
CA HIS A 24 -36.34 16.79 1.18
C HIS A 24 -35.51 17.53 2.24
N SER A 25 -35.03 16.71 3.17
CA SER A 25 -33.75 16.75 3.87
C SER A 25 -32.87 18.00 3.71
N ALA A 26 -32.66 18.69 4.84
CA ALA A 26 -31.50 19.51 5.11
C ALA A 26 -30.23 18.64 5.19
N TYR A 27 -29.63 18.30 4.04
CA TYR A 27 -28.23 17.87 3.99
C TYR A 27 -27.36 19.13 4.03
N ALA A 28 -26.79 19.40 5.20
CA ALA A 28 -25.76 20.40 5.37
C ALA A 28 -24.59 20.07 4.41
N SER A 29 -24.42 20.94 3.42
CA SER A 29 -23.24 20.99 2.58
C SER A 29 -22.02 21.17 3.48
N PHE A 30 -21.19 20.14 3.60
CA PHE A 30 -19.85 20.26 4.16
C PHE A 30 -18.98 21.04 3.17
N GLY A 31 -19.18 22.36 3.14
CA GLY A 31 -18.22 23.28 2.54
C GLY A 31 -16.87 23.04 3.21
N SER A 32 -15.96 22.43 2.44
CA SER A 32 -14.60 22.13 2.86
C SER A 32 -13.83 23.43 3.04
N ASP A 33 -13.91 24.02 4.23
CA ASP A 33 -13.05 25.12 4.63
C ASP A 33 -11.64 24.57 4.88
N THR A 34 -10.80 24.61 3.83
CA THR A 34 -9.44 24.05 3.82
C THR A 34 -8.54 24.70 4.87
N THR A 35 -8.82 25.94 5.26
CA THR A 35 -8.08 26.66 6.31
C THR A 35 -8.29 26.07 7.70
N TYR A 36 -9.49 25.52 7.97
CA TYR A 36 -9.82 24.87 9.23
C TYR A 36 -9.21 23.46 9.37
N ILE A 37 -8.95 22.80 8.24
CA ILE A 37 -8.35 21.46 8.20
C ILE A 37 -6.83 21.55 8.46
N SER A 38 -6.17 22.58 7.92
CA SER A 38 -4.71 22.81 8.04
C SER A 38 -4.27 23.22 9.46
N THR A 39 -5.00 24.12 10.12
CA THR A 39 -4.69 24.54 11.50
C THR A 39 -4.83 23.40 12.51
N ARG A 40 -5.87 22.58 12.38
CA ARG A 40 -6.09 21.37 13.21
C ARG A 40 -5.03 20.31 13.02
N SER A 41 -4.39 20.23 11.85
CA SER A 41 -3.28 19.32 11.62
C SER A 41 -2.08 19.64 12.50
N ARG A 42 -1.66 20.92 12.54
CA ARG A 42 -0.47 21.33 13.30
C ARG A 42 -0.62 21.09 14.81
N GLU A 43 -1.79 21.39 15.37
CA GLU A 43 -2.06 21.15 16.80
C GLU A 43 -2.03 19.66 17.14
N PHE A 44 -2.70 18.83 16.33
CA PHE A 44 -2.66 17.39 16.50
C PHE A 44 -1.22 16.87 16.40
N MET A 45 -0.44 17.35 15.42
CA MET A 45 0.96 16.94 15.28
C MET A 45 1.84 17.32 16.44
N HIS A 46 1.68 18.53 16.94
CA HIS A 46 2.36 18.95 18.15
C HIS A 46 1.96 18.06 19.34
N GLY A 47 0.67 17.69 19.43
CA GLY A 47 0.16 16.72 20.39
C GLY A 47 0.84 15.36 20.30
N VAL A 48 0.90 14.76 19.10
CA VAL A 48 1.56 13.46 18.89
C VAL A 48 3.03 13.54 19.26
N LYS A 49 3.76 14.55 18.75
CA LYS A 49 5.18 14.74 19.06
C LYS A 49 5.43 14.92 20.55
N LYS A 50 4.62 15.74 21.23
CA LYS A 50 4.69 15.94 22.68
C LYS A 50 4.50 14.64 23.46
N VAL A 51 3.58 13.78 23.02
CA VAL A 51 3.34 12.49 23.66
C VAL A 51 4.48 11.51 23.37
N MET A 52 4.99 11.48 22.13
CA MET A 52 6.14 10.67 21.73
C MET A 52 7.40 11.01 22.54
N ASP A 53 7.68 12.31 22.69
CA ASP A 53 8.82 12.87 23.42
C ASP A 53 8.64 12.77 24.95
N SER A 54 7.46 12.35 25.43
CA SER A 54 7.21 12.20 26.86
C SER A 54 7.93 10.99 27.46
N SER A 55 8.32 11.10 28.73
CA SER A 55 8.89 10.01 29.53
C SER A 55 7.88 8.95 29.95
N MET A 56 6.64 9.01 29.43
CA MET A 56 5.59 8.04 29.76
C MET A 56 6.03 6.64 29.30
N PRO A 57 5.99 5.61 30.18
CA PRO A 57 6.28 4.24 29.78
C PRO A 57 5.32 3.76 28.69
N LEU A 58 5.82 2.95 27.75
CA LEU A 58 5.03 2.46 26.60
C LEU A 58 3.74 1.76 27.06
N ALA A 59 3.82 0.87 28.06
CA ALA A 59 2.66 0.16 28.58
C ALA A 59 1.56 1.10 29.12
N GLN A 60 1.95 2.19 29.78
CA GLN A 60 0.98 3.19 30.27
C GLN A 60 0.35 3.99 29.13
N LEU A 61 1.12 4.31 28.09
CA LEU A 61 0.61 5.02 26.93
C LEU A 61 -0.40 4.16 26.14
N VAL A 62 -0.08 2.87 25.97
CA VAL A 62 -0.96 1.87 25.34
C VAL A 62 -2.26 1.73 26.13
N ASP A 63 -2.20 1.53 27.45
CA ASP A 63 -3.40 1.44 28.32
C ASP A 63 -4.30 2.68 28.19
N ARG A 64 -3.71 3.89 28.11
CA ARG A 64 -4.48 5.13 27.92
C ARG A 64 -5.11 5.21 26.54
N ALA A 65 -4.41 4.78 25.50
CA ALA A 65 -4.94 4.72 24.14
C ALA A 65 -6.11 3.72 24.06
N GLU A 66 -5.97 2.53 24.67
CA GLU A 66 -7.01 1.50 24.70
C GLU A 66 -8.27 1.98 25.43
N LYS A 67 -8.13 2.64 26.58
CA LYS A 67 -9.25 3.27 27.31
C LYS A 67 -10.00 4.29 26.46
N LEU A 68 -9.27 5.08 25.66
CA LEU A 68 -9.90 6.05 24.75
C LEU A 68 -10.71 5.34 23.66
N VAL A 69 -10.17 4.24 23.11
CA VAL A 69 -10.86 3.42 22.11
C VAL A 69 -12.07 2.68 22.70
N GLU A 70 -12.00 2.24 23.96
CA GLU A 70 -13.13 1.66 24.68
C GLU A 70 -14.26 2.68 24.87
N ASN A 71 -13.94 3.91 25.28
CA ASN A 71 -14.92 4.98 25.40
C ASN A 71 -15.60 5.28 24.05
N LEU A 72 -14.85 5.24 22.95
CA LEU A 72 -15.39 5.36 21.58
C LEU A 72 -16.34 4.20 21.26
N SER A 73 -16.00 2.97 21.62
CA SER A 73 -16.81 1.77 21.32
C SER A 73 -18.20 1.81 21.97
N SER A 74 -18.32 2.46 23.12
CA SER A 74 -19.59 2.70 23.81
C SER A 74 -20.49 3.73 23.11
N SER A 75 -19.96 4.47 22.13
CA SER A 75 -20.65 5.56 21.44
C SER A 75 -21.02 5.19 19.99
N SER A 76 -22.21 4.62 19.80
CA SER A 76 -22.70 4.14 18.50
C SER A 76 -22.69 5.19 17.38
N LYS A 77 -22.95 6.47 17.70
CA LYS A 77 -22.99 7.58 16.73
C LYS A 77 -21.65 7.85 16.07
N PHE A 78 -20.56 7.73 16.83
CA PHE A 78 -19.22 8.12 16.38
C PHE A 78 -18.35 6.93 15.98
N ASN A 79 -18.70 5.74 16.47
CA ASN A 79 -17.98 4.52 16.14
C ASN A 79 -18.21 4.07 14.68
N LYS A 80 -19.33 4.45 14.06
CA LYS A 80 -19.57 4.17 12.63
C LYS A 80 -18.86 5.22 11.78
N LEU A 81 -18.00 4.77 10.88
CA LEU A 81 -17.46 5.65 9.84
C LEU A 81 -18.55 5.93 8.80
N PRO A 82 -18.60 7.14 8.24
CA PRO A 82 -19.56 7.46 7.19
C PRO A 82 -19.39 6.47 6.02
N PRO A 83 -20.48 5.97 5.43
CA PRO A 83 -20.43 4.97 4.39
C PRO A 83 -19.79 5.55 3.13
N ASN A 84 -18.49 5.30 2.93
CA ASN A 84 -17.79 5.60 1.68
C ASN A 84 -18.02 4.50 0.63
N GLY A 85 -19.27 4.07 0.44
CA GLY A 85 -19.65 3.05 -0.54
C GLY A 85 -20.60 1.97 -0.02
N PRO A 86 -20.91 0.96 -0.84
CA PRO A 86 -21.95 -0.03 -0.55
C PRO A 86 -21.55 -0.98 0.58
N LYS A 87 -22.27 -0.89 1.70
CA LYS A 87 -22.57 -1.97 2.68
C LYS A 87 -21.46 -2.49 3.61
N SER A 88 -20.40 -1.75 3.90
CA SER A 88 -19.52 -2.10 5.03
C SER A 88 -19.62 -1.07 6.16
N ASP A 89 -20.26 -1.49 7.25
CA ASP A 89 -20.30 -0.77 8.53
C ASP A 89 -18.92 -0.88 9.19
N LEU A 90 -17.98 -0.04 8.76
CA LEU A 90 -16.62 0.01 9.31
C LEU A 90 -16.67 0.65 10.70
N MET A 91 -16.29 -0.12 11.73
CA MET A 91 -16.25 0.35 13.11
C MET A 91 -14.87 0.93 13.43
N LEU A 92 -14.84 2.20 13.84
CA LEU A 92 -13.60 2.93 14.11
C LEU A 92 -12.81 2.32 15.28
N ASP A 93 -13.49 1.87 16.34
CA ASP A 93 -12.83 1.21 17.48
C ASP A 93 -12.05 -0.03 17.05
N ARG A 94 -12.61 -0.82 16.12
CA ARG A 94 -11.94 -1.99 15.55
C ARG A 94 -10.73 -1.61 14.72
N VAL A 95 -10.82 -0.54 13.92
CA VAL A 95 -9.67 -0.02 13.16
C VAL A 95 -8.55 0.39 14.11
N LEU A 96 -8.85 1.19 15.13
CA LEU A 96 -7.84 1.72 16.05
C LEU A 96 -7.20 0.61 16.89
N ARG A 97 -7.97 -0.38 17.38
CA ARG A 97 -7.41 -1.58 18.04
C ARG A 97 -6.54 -2.39 17.11
N ALA A 98 -6.95 -2.55 15.86
CA ALA A 98 -6.18 -3.30 14.87
C ALA A 98 -4.87 -2.58 14.52
N MET A 99 -4.90 -1.24 14.40
CA MET A 99 -3.69 -0.42 14.21
C MET A 99 -2.75 -0.58 15.42
N LEU A 100 -3.26 -0.42 16.64
CA LEU A 100 -2.44 -0.50 17.85
C LEU A 100 -1.77 -1.89 18.00
N SER A 101 -2.52 -2.96 17.77
CA SER A 101 -2.01 -4.34 17.85
C SER A 101 -1.07 -4.71 16.70
N SER A 102 -1.30 -4.18 15.49
CA SER A 102 -0.45 -4.48 14.32
C SER A 102 0.83 -3.65 14.26
N ALA A 103 0.85 -2.48 14.92
CA ALA A 103 2.00 -1.57 14.94
C ALA A 103 3.28 -2.23 15.46
N TYR A 104 3.18 -3.09 16.49
CA TYR A 104 4.32 -3.82 17.01
C TYR A 104 4.92 -4.79 15.98
N THR A 105 4.07 -5.40 15.14
CA THR A 105 4.53 -6.37 14.14
C THR A 105 5.41 -5.70 13.07
N CYS A 106 5.05 -4.49 12.63
CA CYS A 106 5.83 -3.77 11.62
C CYS A 106 6.97 -2.92 12.21
N GLY A 107 6.69 -2.10 13.22
CA GLY A 107 7.63 -1.10 13.78
C GLY A 107 8.13 -1.40 15.18
N GLY A 108 7.81 -2.56 15.77
CA GLY A 108 8.20 -2.90 17.14
C GLY A 108 7.67 -1.89 18.17
N GLU A 109 8.47 -1.60 19.18
CA GLU A 109 8.11 -0.61 20.22
C GLU A 109 7.92 0.81 19.66
N GLY A 110 8.71 1.21 18.66
CA GLY A 110 8.60 2.52 18.02
C GLY A 110 7.26 2.71 17.32
N GLY A 111 6.87 1.74 16.50
CA GLY A 111 5.57 1.72 15.83
C GLY A 111 4.41 1.70 16.83
N MET A 112 4.49 0.85 17.85
CA MET A 112 3.46 0.75 18.90
C MET A 112 3.33 2.06 19.69
N ARG A 113 4.46 2.70 20.03
CA ARG A 113 4.48 4.01 20.70
C ARG A 113 3.83 5.07 19.83
N TYR A 114 4.16 5.13 18.54
CA TYR A 114 3.54 6.07 17.60
C TYR A 114 2.02 5.87 17.52
N ALA A 115 1.55 4.63 17.32
CA ALA A 115 0.12 4.34 17.23
C ALA A 115 -0.62 4.75 18.51
N ALA A 116 -0.06 4.41 19.68
CA ALA A 116 -0.64 4.78 20.97
C ALA A 116 -0.62 6.31 21.20
N ALA A 117 0.48 6.99 20.83
CA ALA A 117 0.61 8.44 20.92
C ALA A 117 -0.38 9.16 20.01
N ALA A 118 -0.55 8.69 18.78
CA ALA A 118 -1.50 9.25 17.81
C ALA A 118 -2.94 9.15 18.33
N ILE A 119 -3.33 7.98 18.85
CA ILE A 119 -4.66 7.78 19.46
C ILE A 119 -4.82 8.69 20.70
N TYR A 120 -3.83 8.69 21.61
CA TYR A 120 -3.92 9.45 22.85
C TYR A 120 -3.92 10.96 22.63
N ALA A 121 -3.21 11.47 21.62
CA ALA A 121 -3.18 12.87 21.25
C ALA A 121 -4.54 13.39 20.74
N CYS A 122 -5.44 12.51 20.30
CA CYS A 122 -6.81 12.89 19.97
C CYS A 122 -7.64 13.27 21.21
N ARG A 123 -7.14 13.12 22.45
CA ARG A 123 -7.90 13.44 23.67
C ARG A 123 -8.03 14.95 23.87
N TYR A 124 -9.27 15.43 23.88
CA TYR A 124 -9.66 16.80 24.27
C TYR A 124 -10.63 16.78 25.43
N GLU A 125 -10.83 17.94 26.07
CA GLU A 125 -11.87 18.12 27.11
C GLU A 125 -13.28 17.91 26.54
N ASP A 126 -13.49 18.31 25.28
CA ASP A 126 -14.72 18.01 24.54
C ASP A 126 -14.65 16.60 23.91
N ASN A 127 -15.53 15.72 24.38
CA ASN A 127 -15.70 14.37 23.86
C ASN A 127 -16.06 14.36 22.36
N GLN A 128 -16.85 15.31 21.86
CA GLN A 128 -17.19 15.36 20.43
C GLN A 128 -15.96 15.67 19.57
N MET A 129 -15.11 16.58 20.03
CA MET A 129 -13.86 16.90 19.36
C MET A 129 -12.92 15.70 19.36
N THR A 130 -12.78 15.02 20.51
CA THR A 130 -12.00 13.78 20.62
C THR A 130 -12.42 12.76 19.56
N LEU A 131 -13.73 12.52 19.45
CA LEU A 131 -14.29 11.56 18.51
C LEU A 131 -14.05 11.96 17.05
N ARG A 132 -14.12 13.27 16.73
CA ARG A 132 -13.79 13.77 15.38
C ARG A 132 -12.32 13.57 15.03
N TYR A 133 -11.40 13.81 15.96
CA TYR A 133 -9.97 13.57 15.73
C TYR A 133 -9.66 12.08 15.55
N LEU A 134 -10.29 11.22 16.36
CA LEU A 134 -10.17 9.76 16.17
C LEU A 134 -10.69 9.32 14.79
N GLN A 135 -11.79 9.91 14.31
CA GLN A 135 -12.31 9.65 12.96
C GLN A 135 -11.32 10.10 11.87
N SER A 136 -10.66 11.24 12.06
CA SER A 136 -9.62 11.74 11.14
C SER A 136 -8.36 10.88 11.12
N LEU A 137 -7.97 10.31 12.26
CA LEU A 137 -6.85 9.36 12.36
C LEU A 137 -7.19 8.02 11.67
N GLY A 138 -8.48 7.75 11.51
CA GLY A 138 -9.01 6.53 10.94
C GLY A 138 -8.69 6.30 9.45
N PRO A 139 -9.39 5.32 8.84
CA PRO A 139 -9.16 4.74 7.52
C PRO A 139 -8.79 5.64 6.34
N PRO A 140 -9.28 6.87 6.18
CA PRO A 140 -8.92 7.66 5.01
C PRO A 140 -7.40 7.91 4.95
N GLY A 141 -6.71 8.25 6.05
CA GLY A 141 -5.26 8.46 6.00
C GLY A 141 -4.46 7.17 5.76
N PHE A 142 -4.88 6.08 6.41
CA PHE A 142 -4.11 4.82 6.45
C PHE A 142 -4.41 3.86 5.29
N LEU A 143 -5.63 3.89 4.75
CA LEU A 143 -6.12 2.89 3.80
C LEU A 143 -6.33 3.42 2.37
N ILE A 144 -6.12 4.72 2.12
CA ILE A 144 -6.26 5.32 0.77
C ILE A 144 -5.30 4.67 -0.25
N CYS A 145 -4.18 4.07 0.19
CA CYS A 145 -3.24 3.39 -0.71
C CYS A 145 -3.72 2.02 -1.23
N SER A 146 -4.84 1.50 -0.70
CA SER A 146 -5.28 0.12 -0.96
C SER A 146 -6.21 -0.02 -2.17
N SER A 147 -6.97 1.01 -2.54
CA SER A 147 -8.11 0.87 -3.46
C SER A 147 -7.91 1.40 -4.89
N SER A 148 -6.70 1.81 -5.27
CA SER A 148 -6.39 2.19 -6.66
C SER A 148 -6.06 0.95 -7.50
N GLY A 149 -7.07 0.11 -7.74
CA GLY A 149 -7.08 -0.73 -8.93
C GLY A 149 -6.87 0.16 -10.16
N SER A 150 -6.12 -0.31 -11.16
CA SER A 150 -5.51 0.47 -12.26
C SER A 150 -6.46 1.25 -13.19
N ALA A 151 -7.73 1.43 -12.82
CA ALA A 151 -8.74 2.20 -13.53
C ALA A 151 -9.10 3.50 -12.78
N SER A 152 -8.28 4.52 -13.03
CA SER A 152 -8.57 5.95 -12.82
C SER A 152 -8.70 6.46 -11.38
N HIS A 153 -7.82 7.41 -11.03
CA HIS A 153 -7.91 8.28 -9.85
C HIS A 153 -9.17 9.18 -9.82
N ARG A 154 -10.16 9.02 -10.72
CA ARG A 154 -11.22 10.03 -10.94
C ARG A 154 -12.43 9.94 -10.02
N THR A 155 -12.67 8.84 -9.30
CA THR A 155 -13.96 8.63 -8.60
C THR A 155 -13.88 8.51 -7.08
N GLN A 156 -12.71 8.62 -6.45
CA GLN A 156 -12.63 8.56 -4.99
C GLN A 156 -12.99 9.91 -4.36
N MET A 157 -13.89 9.92 -3.36
CA MET A 157 -14.15 11.09 -2.50
C MET A 157 -12.92 11.41 -1.64
N ASN A 158 -11.93 12.05 -2.25
CA ASN A 158 -11.59 13.44 -2.04
C ASN A 158 -11.85 14.11 -0.66
N SER A 159 -11.62 13.43 0.46
CA SER A 159 -11.29 14.06 1.76
C SER A 159 -9.97 13.49 2.31
N THR A 160 -8.88 14.22 2.11
CA THR A 160 -7.56 13.90 2.67
C THR A 160 -7.54 14.43 4.08
N PRO A 161 -7.36 13.60 5.12
CA PRO A 161 -7.13 14.11 6.45
C PRO A 161 -5.70 14.67 6.48
N GLU A 162 -5.55 15.98 6.39
CA GLU A 162 -4.25 16.66 6.53
C GLU A 162 -3.65 16.45 7.95
N GLN A 163 -4.38 15.80 8.85
CA GLN A 163 -4.22 15.82 10.30
C GLN A 163 -3.44 14.62 10.88
N ALA A 164 -2.53 13.95 10.16
CA ALA A 164 -2.00 12.65 10.61
C ALA A 164 -0.46 12.50 10.68
N THR A 165 0.34 13.53 10.41
CA THR A 165 1.81 13.43 10.19
C THR A 165 2.72 14.35 11.01
N PRO A 166 3.43 13.87 12.07
CA PRO A 166 4.17 14.73 13.00
C PRO A 166 5.42 15.38 12.40
N THR A 167 5.94 14.82 11.31
CA THR A 167 7.16 15.29 10.67
C THR A 167 6.93 15.69 9.23
N TRP A 168 5.73 16.17 8.90
CA TRP A 168 5.33 16.60 7.56
C TRP A 168 6.41 17.41 6.84
N ASP A 169 6.84 18.53 7.44
CA ASP A 169 7.80 19.45 6.81
C ASP A 169 9.14 18.75 6.53
N ARG A 170 9.56 17.87 7.45
CA ARG A 170 10.79 17.07 7.29
C ARG A 170 10.63 16.04 6.16
N THR A 171 9.53 15.30 6.14
CA THR A 171 9.23 14.30 5.10
C THR A 171 9.10 14.96 3.72
N ALA A 172 8.51 16.16 3.64
CA ALA A 172 8.45 16.95 2.42
C ALA A 172 9.85 17.36 1.96
N VAL A 173 10.68 17.93 2.86
CA VAL A 173 12.07 18.32 2.55
C VAL A 173 12.92 17.10 2.14
N GLU A 174 12.79 15.96 2.81
CA GLU A 174 13.51 14.74 2.47
C GLU A 174 13.06 14.16 1.11
N LEU A 175 11.76 14.21 0.82
CA LEU A 175 11.23 13.78 -0.47
C LEU A 175 11.69 14.73 -1.59
N GLU A 176 11.67 16.04 -1.33
CA GLU A 176 12.23 17.09 -2.18
C GLU A 176 13.75 17.10 -2.23
N ALA A 177 14.48 16.43 -1.34
CA ALA A 177 15.93 16.29 -1.42
C ALA A 177 16.30 15.02 -2.22
N GLY A 178 15.52 13.94 -2.07
CA GLY A 178 15.66 12.72 -2.86
C GLY A 178 15.19 12.86 -4.32
N ALA A 179 14.30 13.82 -4.61
CA ALA A 179 13.69 14.02 -5.93
C ALA A 179 14.48 14.85 -6.98
N PRO A 180 15.12 16.00 -6.68
CA PRO A 180 15.52 16.99 -7.69
C PRO A 180 16.67 16.48 -8.56
N GLU A 181 17.70 15.90 -7.96
CA GLU A 181 18.88 15.43 -8.71
C GLU A 181 18.66 14.07 -9.39
N ASN A 182 17.65 13.30 -8.96
CA ASN A 182 17.40 11.96 -9.49
C ASN A 182 16.24 11.88 -10.50
N ARG A 183 15.36 12.87 -10.55
CA ARG A 183 14.22 12.87 -11.49
C ARG A 183 14.35 13.83 -12.66
N GLU A 184 14.90 15.03 -12.54
CA GLU A 184 14.92 15.93 -13.70
C GLU A 184 16.21 15.90 -14.49
N ASP A 185 17.39 15.98 -13.87
CA ASP A 185 18.62 16.01 -14.67
C ASP A 185 19.00 14.63 -15.23
N LYS A 186 18.81 13.54 -14.47
CA LYS A 186 18.96 12.18 -15.00
C LYS A 186 17.90 11.81 -16.04
N PHE A 187 16.65 12.28 -15.90
CA PHE A 187 15.64 11.97 -16.92
C PHE A 187 15.67 12.94 -18.09
N ARG A 188 15.99 14.23 -17.95
CA ARG A 188 16.18 15.15 -19.07
C ARG A 188 17.46 14.80 -19.83
N ALA A 189 18.60 14.52 -19.17
CA ALA A 189 19.79 14.04 -19.87
C ALA A 189 19.55 12.69 -20.57
N ALA A 190 18.82 11.75 -19.96
CA ALA A 190 18.49 10.47 -20.60
C ALA A 190 17.37 10.56 -21.66
N ALA A 191 16.37 11.43 -21.49
CA ALA A 191 15.25 11.62 -22.41
C ALA A 191 15.62 12.50 -23.60
N SER A 192 16.55 13.45 -23.42
CA SER A 192 17.18 14.19 -24.53
C SER A 192 18.05 13.28 -25.38
N ALA A 193 18.59 12.20 -24.79
CA ALA A 193 19.40 11.22 -25.50
C ALA A 193 18.59 10.10 -26.19
N MET A 194 17.37 9.74 -25.72
CA MET A 194 16.41 8.88 -26.45
C MET A 194 14.99 8.93 -25.84
N PRO A 195 13.94 9.32 -26.60
CA PRO A 195 12.58 9.42 -26.06
C PRO A 195 11.91 8.04 -25.90
N HIS A 196 11.13 7.86 -24.82
CA HIS A 196 10.18 6.77 -24.54
C HIS A 196 10.67 5.34 -24.22
N LEU A 197 11.87 4.89 -24.60
CA LEU A 197 12.27 3.48 -24.37
C LEU A 197 12.76 3.16 -22.93
N PHE A 198 13.25 4.15 -22.17
CA PHE A 198 13.89 3.90 -20.86
C PHE A 198 12.93 3.67 -19.68
N LYS A 199 11.74 4.30 -19.64
CA LYS A 199 10.75 4.02 -18.58
C LYS A 199 10.25 2.57 -18.63
N ARG A 200 10.07 2.01 -19.84
CA ARG A 200 9.81 0.57 -20.01
C ARG A 200 11.01 -0.27 -19.58
N SER A 201 12.24 0.18 -19.86
CA SER A 201 13.46 -0.56 -19.54
C SER A 201 13.62 -0.89 -18.04
N ARG A 202 13.41 0.08 -17.14
CA ARG A 202 13.55 -0.17 -15.68
C ARG A 202 12.51 -1.15 -15.15
N ILE A 203 11.24 -0.95 -15.49
CA ILE A 203 10.15 -1.85 -15.08
C ILE A 203 10.36 -3.26 -15.64
N LEU A 204 10.82 -3.37 -16.89
CA LEU A 204 11.15 -4.67 -17.47
C LEU A 204 12.33 -5.33 -16.75
N ASN A 205 13.29 -4.54 -16.25
CA ASN A 205 14.44 -5.07 -15.53
C ASN A 205 14.04 -5.72 -14.20
N ILE A 206 13.25 -5.03 -13.36
CA ILE A 206 12.78 -5.62 -12.09
C ILE A 206 11.95 -6.89 -12.34
N ILE A 207 11.04 -6.87 -13.33
CA ILE A 207 10.22 -8.04 -13.65
C ILE A 207 11.09 -9.25 -14.01
N VAL A 208 12.10 -9.06 -14.86
CA VAL A 208 13.01 -10.13 -15.27
C VAL A 208 13.87 -10.62 -14.11
N GLN A 209 14.34 -9.71 -13.25
CA GLN A 209 15.15 -10.08 -12.09
C GLN A 209 14.34 -10.88 -11.07
N VAL A 210 13.15 -10.41 -10.70
CA VAL A 210 12.24 -11.10 -9.77
C VAL A 210 11.84 -12.48 -10.31
N LEU A 211 11.50 -12.59 -11.60
CA LEU A 211 11.22 -13.89 -12.23
C LEU A 211 12.40 -14.85 -12.13
N LYS A 212 13.62 -14.41 -12.44
CA LYS A 212 14.83 -15.26 -12.36
C LYS A 212 15.11 -15.71 -10.93
N ARG A 213 15.02 -14.79 -9.97
CA ARG A 213 15.21 -15.05 -8.54
C ARG A 213 14.25 -16.12 -8.05
N ASP A 214 12.97 -15.99 -8.40
CA ASP A 214 11.91 -16.90 -7.97
C ASP A 214 11.84 -18.18 -8.84
N GLY A 215 12.84 -18.38 -9.71
CA GLY A 215 12.96 -19.55 -10.56
C GLY A 215 11.84 -19.71 -11.59
N TYR A 216 11.26 -18.60 -12.03
CA TYR A 216 10.12 -18.51 -12.93
C TYR A 216 8.90 -19.25 -12.38
N GLN A 217 8.64 -19.15 -11.07
CA GLN A 217 7.49 -19.78 -10.43
C GLN A 217 6.74 -18.79 -9.57
N CYS A 218 5.42 -18.94 -9.49
CA CYS A 218 4.63 -18.30 -8.46
C CYS A 218 5.11 -18.79 -7.08
N VAL A 219 5.54 -17.87 -6.23
CA VAL A 219 6.12 -18.21 -4.92
C VAL A 219 5.10 -18.85 -3.97
N VAL A 220 3.81 -18.61 -4.21
CA VAL A 220 2.70 -19.17 -3.42
C VAL A 220 2.25 -20.53 -3.95
N THR A 221 2.04 -20.67 -5.26
CA THR A 221 1.42 -21.87 -5.84
C THR A 221 2.42 -22.86 -6.42
N GLY A 222 3.67 -22.44 -6.67
CA GLY A 222 4.69 -23.22 -7.37
C GLY A 222 4.44 -23.36 -8.88
N LEU A 223 3.36 -22.78 -9.40
CA LEU A 223 3.04 -22.82 -10.83
C LEU A 223 4.08 -22.05 -11.64
N ARG A 224 4.54 -22.62 -12.74
CA ARG A 224 5.64 -22.09 -13.55
C ARG A 224 5.18 -21.09 -14.59
N ASP A 225 5.97 -20.04 -14.77
CA ASP A 225 5.79 -19.05 -15.82
C ASP A 225 6.11 -19.61 -17.20
N LYS A 226 5.39 -19.16 -18.22
CA LYS A 226 5.62 -19.49 -19.63
C LYS A 226 7.01 -19.11 -20.17
N SER A 227 7.70 -18.19 -19.52
CA SER A 227 9.07 -17.77 -19.87
C SER A 227 10.16 -18.63 -19.22
N HIS A 228 9.80 -19.65 -18.44
CA HIS A 228 10.75 -20.57 -17.82
C HIS A 228 11.60 -21.26 -18.92
N PRO A 229 12.95 -21.20 -18.85
CA PRO A 229 13.81 -21.67 -19.95
C PRO A 229 13.85 -23.19 -20.12
N LEU A 230 13.65 -23.94 -19.03
CA LEU A 230 13.61 -25.40 -19.01
C LEU A 230 12.18 -25.93 -18.81
N PHE A 231 11.24 -25.39 -19.57
CA PHE A 231 9.83 -25.74 -19.40
C PHE A 231 9.55 -27.17 -19.92
N PRO A 232 9.06 -28.11 -19.08
CA PRO A 232 8.76 -29.47 -19.51
C PRO A 232 7.53 -29.49 -20.42
N PRO A 233 7.53 -30.24 -21.54
CA PRO A 233 6.40 -30.28 -22.48
C PRO A 233 5.06 -30.76 -21.86
N SER A 234 5.12 -31.46 -20.73
CA SER A 234 3.96 -32.09 -20.08
C SER A 234 3.20 -31.19 -19.12
N GLN A 235 3.66 -29.96 -18.85
CA GLN A 235 2.99 -29.02 -17.95
C GLN A 235 2.32 -27.91 -18.76
N ASN A 236 1.22 -27.36 -18.27
CA ASN A 236 0.62 -26.15 -18.86
C ASN A 236 1.27 -24.92 -18.22
N PRO A 237 2.03 -24.10 -18.98
CA PRO A 237 2.63 -22.91 -18.42
C PRO A 237 1.54 -21.90 -18.09
N ILE A 238 1.70 -21.16 -17.01
CA ILE A 238 0.84 -20.02 -16.71
C ILE A 238 1.58 -18.72 -16.99
N LYS A 239 0.84 -17.61 -17.04
CA LYS A 239 1.44 -16.28 -16.97
C LYS A 239 1.49 -15.86 -15.50
N THR A 240 2.68 -15.60 -15.01
CA THR A 240 2.93 -14.96 -13.72
C THR A 240 3.22 -13.47 -13.91
N ASN A 241 3.17 -12.72 -12.83
CA ASN A 241 3.51 -11.31 -12.78
C ASN A 241 4.48 -11.07 -11.61
N ALA A 242 5.41 -10.14 -11.77
CA ALA A 242 6.10 -9.58 -10.62
C ALA A 242 5.15 -8.58 -9.94
N SER A 243 4.83 -8.86 -8.68
CA SER A 243 4.04 -8.00 -7.79
C SER A 243 4.99 -7.22 -6.89
N HIS A 244 4.68 -5.94 -6.67
CA HIS A 244 5.40 -5.16 -5.66
C HIS A 244 4.82 -5.46 -4.28
N ILE A 245 5.66 -5.63 -3.26
CA ILE A 245 5.22 -5.84 -1.88
C ILE A 245 4.68 -4.53 -1.32
N PHE A 246 5.51 -3.49 -1.42
CA PHE A 246 5.14 -2.12 -1.11
C PHE A 246 4.73 -1.41 -2.40
N ARG A 247 3.46 -1.04 -2.50
CA ARG A 247 2.85 -0.54 -3.74
C ARG A 247 3.53 0.73 -4.23
N ARG A 248 3.86 0.73 -5.53
CA ARG A 248 4.43 1.89 -6.24
C ARG A 248 3.61 3.17 -6.07
N ALA A 249 2.28 3.05 -5.98
CA ALA A 249 1.37 4.19 -5.83
C ALA A 249 1.70 5.08 -4.62
N ILE A 250 2.32 4.53 -3.57
CA ILE A 250 2.73 5.26 -2.37
C ILE A 250 3.94 6.19 -2.66
N ALA A 251 4.75 5.86 -3.66
CA ALA A 251 5.94 6.61 -4.05
C ALA A 251 5.77 7.46 -5.31
N VAL A 252 4.55 7.53 -5.86
CA VAL A 252 4.22 8.45 -6.94
C VAL A 252 3.86 9.80 -6.32
N TYR A 253 4.89 10.61 -6.13
CA TYR A 253 4.77 12.02 -5.76
C TYR A 253 4.91 12.90 -7.01
N ASP A 254 4.01 13.86 -7.18
CA ASP A 254 4.13 14.90 -8.19
C ASP A 254 4.84 16.10 -7.57
N GLY A 255 6.14 16.22 -7.84
CA GLY A 255 6.96 17.28 -7.27
C GLY A 255 6.71 18.65 -7.89
N ASP A 256 6.04 18.69 -9.04
CA ASP A 256 5.78 19.94 -9.77
C ASP A 256 4.66 20.74 -9.10
N ASP A 257 3.81 20.08 -8.30
CA ASP A 257 2.74 20.68 -7.51
C ASP A 257 2.71 20.04 -6.10
N PRO A 258 3.54 20.52 -5.15
CA PRO A 258 3.58 20.00 -3.77
C PRO A 258 2.26 20.24 -3.03
N ASP A 259 1.52 21.28 -3.42
CA ASP A 259 0.20 21.60 -2.89
C ASP A 259 -0.90 20.73 -3.51
N SER A 260 -0.59 19.96 -4.56
CA SER A 260 -1.54 19.04 -5.16
C SER A 260 -2.04 18.07 -4.10
N ARG A 261 -3.34 17.84 -4.14
CA ARG A 261 -4.01 16.93 -3.22
C ARG A 261 -3.37 15.54 -3.18
N THR A 262 -2.94 15.04 -4.34
CA THR A 262 -2.26 13.75 -4.50
C THR A 262 -0.90 13.75 -3.82
N SER A 263 -0.10 14.81 -4.03
CA SER A 263 1.19 15.01 -3.38
C SER A 263 1.03 15.07 -1.87
N ARG A 264 0.03 15.81 -1.38
CA ARG A 264 -0.27 15.90 0.04
C ARG A 264 -0.71 14.55 0.63
N SER A 265 -1.57 13.81 -0.05
CA SER A 265 -1.98 12.47 0.40
C SER A 265 -0.81 11.49 0.48
N ALA A 266 0.10 11.54 -0.49
CA ALA A 266 1.28 10.68 -0.53
C ALA A 266 2.23 11.00 0.62
N LEU A 267 2.53 12.29 0.85
CA LEU A 267 3.31 12.75 2.00
C LEU A 267 2.64 12.34 3.33
N VAL A 268 1.32 12.45 3.41
CA VAL A 268 0.59 12.07 4.64
C VAL A 268 0.85 10.59 4.95
N THR A 269 0.64 9.77 3.92
CA THR A 269 0.80 8.33 4.03
C THR A 269 2.24 7.95 4.37
N LEU A 270 3.22 8.57 3.72
CA LEU A 270 4.63 8.26 3.92
C LEU A 270 5.10 8.59 5.33
N ASP A 271 4.69 9.73 5.88
CA ASP A 271 5.06 10.10 7.25
C ASP A 271 4.42 9.16 8.27
N ILE A 272 3.13 8.81 8.09
CA ILE A 272 2.45 7.81 8.92
C ILE A 272 3.22 6.49 8.87
N LEU A 273 3.54 6.00 7.66
CA LEU A 273 4.25 4.73 7.48
C LEU A 273 5.65 4.78 8.08
N ARG A 274 6.36 5.91 7.98
CA ARG A 274 7.67 6.12 8.60
C ARG A 274 7.60 5.86 10.10
N HIS A 275 6.67 6.49 10.80
CA HIS A 275 6.57 6.31 12.25
C HIS A 275 5.98 4.96 12.63
N TYR A 276 4.91 4.55 11.97
CA TYR A 276 4.18 3.31 12.28
C TYR A 276 5.00 2.05 12.03
N ALA A 277 5.79 2.02 10.95
CA ALA A 277 6.69 0.92 10.64
C ALA A 277 8.13 1.16 11.14
N SER A 278 8.39 2.29 11.81
CA SER A 278 9.72 2.68 12.27
C SER A 278 10.76 2.60 11.15
N LEU A 279 10.41 3.17 10.00
CA LEU A 279 11.29 3.23 8.83
C LEU A 279 12.49 4.14 9.15
N PRO A 280 13.68 3.82 8.63
CA PRO A 280 14.84 4.66 8.83
C PRO A 280 14.63 6.02 8.16
N ASP A 281 15.29 7.07 8.68
CA ASP A 281 15.10 8.44 8.22
C ASP A 281 15.39 8.63 6.73
N ASN A 282 16.39 7.93 6.22
CA ASN A 282 16.76 7.96 4.80
C ASN A 282 15.80 7.16 3.90
N PHE A 283 14.77 6.50 4.43
CA PHE A 283 13.83 5.71 3.63
C PHE A 283 13.06 6.59 2.64
N VAL A 284 12.56 7.74 3.08
CA VAL A 284 11.77 8.65 2.25
C VAL A 284 12.60 9.21 1.09
N GLU A 285 13.83 9.63 1.38
CA GLU A 285 14.79 10.13 0.39
C GLU A 285 15.10 9.06 -0.68
N ASN A 286 15.17 7.79 -0.27
CA ASN A 286 15.51 6.66 -1.13
C ASN A 286 14.30 5.91 -1.69
N ILE A 287 13.08 6.38 -1.47
CA ILE A 287 11.89 5.59 -1.82
C ILE A 287 11.82 5.30 -3.33
N ALA A 288 12.29 6.23 -4.16
CA ALA A 288 12.31 6.05 -5.60
C ALA A 288 13.24 4.91 -6.07
N SER A 289 14.35 4.65 -5.36
CA SER A 289 15.27 3.54 -5.68
C SER A 289 14.77 2.23 -5.09
N ILE A 290 14.18 2.28 -3.89
CA ILE A 290 13.67 1.11 -3.17
C ILE A 290 12.45 0.47 -3.87
N ILE A 291 11.56 1.29 -4.43
CA ILE A 291 10.29 0.79 -4.97
C ILE A 291 10.47 -0.14 -6.16
N ASP A 292 11.40 0.17 -7.05
CA ASP A 292 11.72 -0.65 -8.23
C ASP A 292 12.87 -1.63 -7.94
N ASP A 293 13.29 -1.79 -6.68
CA ASP A 293 14.29 -2.78 -6.30
C ASP A 293 13.69 -4.19 -6.26
N PRO A 294 14.39 -5.24 -6.70
CA PRO A 294 13.91 -6.62 -6.63
C PRO A 294 13.51 -7.08 -5.22
N SER A 295 14.12 -6.52 -4.16
CA SER A 295 13.73 -6.80 -2.77
C SER A 295 12.30 -6.33 -2.45
N ASN A 296 11.75 -5.39 -3.23
CA ASN A 296 10.35 -4.99 -3.14
C ASN A 296 9.43 -5.79 -4.09
N GLY A 297 9.90 -6.89 -4.68
CA GLY A 297 9.12 -7.67 -5.66
C GLY A 297 9.03 -9.16 -5.33
N MET A 298 7.96 -9.81 -5.80
CA MET A 298 7.86 -11.28 -5.88
C MET A 298 6.98 -11.76 -7.03
N THR A 299 7.21 -12.97 -7.50
CA THR A 299 6.49 -13.58 -8.63
C THR A 299 5.20 -14.24 -8.15
N LEU A 300 4.06 -13.80 -8.66
CA LEU A 300 2.72 -14.32 -8.33
C LEU A 300 1.93 -14.68 -9.59
N GLU A 301 1.11 -15.72 -9.50
CA GLU A 301 0.06 -15.98 -10.50
C GLU A 301 -1.10 -15.00 -10.34
N TYR A 302 -1.95 -14.87 -11.35
CA TYR A 302 -2.97 -13.81 -11.41
C TYR A 302 -3.88 -13.72 -10.17
N ASN A 303 -4.43 -14.82 -9.67
CA ASN A 303 -5.35 -14.80 -8.53
C ASN A 303 -4.61 -14.49 -7.23
N ALA A 304 -3.46 -15.12 -7.00
CA ALA A 304 -2.58 -14.82 -5.88
C ALA A 304 -2.16 -13.34 -5.88
N HIS A 305 -1.76 -12.80 -7.03
CA HIS A 305 -1.41 -11.40 -7.19
C HIS A 305 -2.58 -10.48 -6.82
N PHE A 306 -3.76 -10.75 -7.37
CA PHE A 306 -4.96 -9.96 -7.07
C PHE A 306 -5.30 -9.99 -5.58
N GLY A 307 -5.30 -11.18 -4.96
CA GLY A 307 -5.57 -11.31 -3.53
C GLY A 307 -4.50 -10.65 -2.65
N PHE A 308 -3.24 -10.65 -3.08
CA PHE A 308 -2.15 -10.02 -2.35
C PHE A 308 -2.26 -8.49 -2.41
N ASP A 309 -2.50 -7.95 -3.60
CA ASP A 309 -2.69 -6.53 -3.80
C ASP A 309 -3.88 -6.06 -2.96
N GLU A 310 -5.03 -6.74 -3.02
CA GLU A 310 -6.23 -6.37 -2.26
C GLU A 310 -6.14 -6.71 -0.76
N PHE A 311 -4.97 -7.12 -0.26
CA PHE A 311 -4.74 -7.54 1.12
C PHE A 311 -5.66 -8.68 1.61
N GLY A 312 -6.28 -9.42 0.70
CA GLY A 312 -7.05 -10.64 1.01
C GLY A 312 -6.17 -11.75 1.60
N TRP A 313 -4.85 -11.66 1.40
CA TRP A 313 -3.87 -12.43 2.14
C TRP A 313 -2.55 -11.65 2.28
N SER A 314 -1.73 -12.04 3.24
CA SER A 314 -0.40 -11.48 3.51
C SER A 314 0.59 -12.58 3.88
N LEU A 315 1.88 -12.23 3.93
CA LEU A 315 2.96 -13.11 4.36
C LEU A 315 3.48 -12.64 5.72
N ARG A 316 3.41 -13.51 6.74
CA ARG A 316 3.95 -13.22 8.07
C ARG A 316 5.19 -14.04 8.35
N ALA A 317 6.26 -13.37 8.81
CA ALA A 317 7.44 -14.03 9.35
C ALA A 317 7.07 -14.94 10.54
N VAL A 318 7.58 -16.17 10.53
CA VAL A 318 7.48 -17.10 11.66
C VAL A 318 8.71 -16.93 12.55
N GLU A 319 8.51 -17.09 13.86
CA GLU A 319 9.58 -17.06 14.86
C GLU A 319 10.69 -18.07 14.46
N GLY A 320 11.90 -17.57 14.19
CA GLY A 320 13.05 -18.39 13.79
C GLY A 320 13.47 -18.34 12.32
N GLY A 321 12.89 -17.49 11.45
CA GLY A 321 13.51 -17.22 10.12
C GLY A 321 12.56 -16.78 9.00
N THR A 322 13.07 -16.86 7.77
CA THR A 322 12.49 -16.44 6.46
C THR A 322 11.23 -17.22 6.03
N ARG A 323 10.54 -17.84 6.99
CA ARG A 323 9.35 -18.66 6.76
C ARG A 323 8.14 -17.76 6.79
N LEU A 324 7.26 -17.95 5.80
CA LEU A 324 6.07 -17.12 5.66
C LEU A 324 4.82 -17.99 5.60
N ILE A 325 3.81 -17.61 6.37
CA ILE A 325 2.52 -18.28 6.36
C ILE A 325 1.58 -17.50 5.46
N ALA A 326 1.02 -18.19 4.46
CA ALA A 326 -0.15 -17.74 3.72
C ALA A 326 -1.40 -18.44 4.28
N PRO A 327 -2.59 -17.82 4.26
CA PRO A 327 -3.82 -18.49 4.65
C PRO A 327 -3.99 -19.76 3.80
N HIS A 328 -4.18 -20.91 4.48
CA HIS A 328 -4.38 -22.25 3.89
C HIS A 328 -3.15 -22.99 3.33
N LYS A 329 -1.92 -22.57 3.61
CA LYS A 329 -0.71 -23.33 3.23
C LYS A 329 0.31 -23.44 4.37
N GLU A 330 1.02 -24.56 4.44
CA GLU A 330 1.86 -24.93 5.60
C GLU A 330 3.14 -24.08 5.74
N GLU A 331 3.76 -23.62 4.64
CA GLU A 331 4.94 -22.73 4.72
C GLU A 331 5.34 -22.22 3.32
N ILE A 332 5.84 -20.97 3.21
CA ILE A 332 6.55 -20.44 2.05
C ILE A 332 7.97 -20.07 2.48
N THR A 333 8.97 -20.58 1.76
CA THR A 333 10.39 -20.23 1.95
C THR A 333 10.94 -19.61 0.67
N PHE A 334 11.49 -18.41 0.76
CA PHE A 334 12.16 -17.77 -0.36
C PHE A 334 13.58 -18.31 -0.54
N VAL A 335 13.94 -18.69 -1.77
CA VAL A 335 15.27 -19.17 -2.14
C VAL A 335 15.68 -18.50 -3.44
N ASP A 336 16.85 -17.85 -3.45
CA ASP A 336 17.38 -17.26 -4.68
C ASP A 336 17.79 -18.37 -5.65
N SER A 337 17.01 -18.49 -6.73
CA SER A 337 17.23 -19.45 -7.80
C SER A 337 17.98 -18.86 -8.99
N SER A 338 18.37 -17.57 -8.94
CA SER A 338 19.00 -16.87 -10.07
C SER A 338 20.26 -17.58 -10.57
N LEU A 339 21.09 -18.11 -9.67
CA LEU A 339 22.32 -18.85 -10.00
C LEU A 339 22.09 -20.07 -10.88
N LYS A 340 20.91 -20.72 -10.80
CA LYS A 340 20.55 -21.88 -11.62
C LYS A 340 20.36 -21.51 -13.10
N PHE A 341 20.09 -20.23 -13.38
CA PHE A 341 19.79 -19.73 -14.71
C PHE A 341 20.88 -18.80 -15.28
N SER A 342 21.89 -18.45 -14.47
CA SER A 342 23.05 -17.64 -14.90
C SER A 342 24.07 -18.45 -15.73
N GLN A 343 24.03 -19.78 -15.66
CA GLN A 343 24.89 -20.62 -16.50
C GLN A 343 24.28 -20.72 -17.90
N SER A 344 24.90 -20.02 -18.85
CA SER A 344 24.62 -20.18 -20.28
C SER A 344 24.80 -21.66 -20.65
N SER A 345 23.70 -22.41 -20.74
CA SER A 345 23.69 -23.78 -21.24
C SER A 345 24.03 -23.86 -22.73
N SER A 346 24.15 -22.71 -23.41
CA SER A 346 24.64 -22.64 -24.77
C SER A 346 26.16 -22.50 -24.78
N PRO A 347 26.93 -23.41 -25.42
CA PRO A 347 28.31 -23.10 -25.79
C PRO A 347 28.31 -21.79 -26.58
N PRO A 348 29.30 -20.91 -26.38
CA PRO A 348 29.30 -19.57 -26.97
C PRO A 348 29.22 -19.68 -28.49
N ARG A 349 28.00 -19.51 -29.04
CA ARG A 349 27.82 -19.33 -30.46
C ARG A 349 28.56 -18.05 -30.79
N LYS A 350 29.65 -18.17 -31.57
CA LYS A 350 30.44 -17.07 -32.15
C LYS A 350 29.53 -16.17 -33.02
N ARG A 351 28.63 -15.41 -32.41
CA ARG A 351 28.00 -14.27 -33.04
C ARG A 351 28.89 -13.09 -32.74
N GLN A 352 29.60 -12.66 -33.76
CA GLN A 352 30.41 -11.45 -33.81
C GLN A 352 29.47 -10.27 -33.51
N ARG A 353 29.38 -9.89 -32.24
CA ARG A 353 28.60 -8.75 -31.78
C ARG A 353 29.54 -7.56 -31.78
N THR A 354 29.20 -6.54 -32.55
CA THR A 354 29.90 -5.25 -32.55
C THR A 354 29.90 -4.70 -31.13
N THR A 355 31.07 -4.68 -30.51
CA THR A 355 31.28 -4.23 -29.13
C THR A 355 31.13 -2.73 -29.06
N ARG A 356 30.02 -2.27 -28.48
CA ARG A 356 29.93 -0.93 -27.91
C ARG A 356 30.86 -0.92 -26.68
N SER A 357 31.88 -0.08 -26.72
CA SER A 357 32.87 0.15 -25.66
C SER A 357 32.22 0.67 -24.37
N GLY A 358 31.57 -0.20 -23.61
CA GLY A 358 31.27 0.00 -22.19
C GLY A 358 32.11 -0.98 -21.39
N ASN A 359 32.73 -0.53 -20.30
CA ASN A 359 33.60 -1.34 -19.45
C ASN A 359 32.87 -2.62 -19.00
N ALA A 360 33.27 -3.75 -19.57
CA ALA A 360 32.66 -5.06 -19.30
C ALA A 360 32.91 -5.56 -17.87
N ASP A 361 33.86 -4.95 -17.16
CA ASP A 361 34.29 -5.40 -15.83
C ASP A 361 33.27 -5.10 -14.73
N ASP A 362 32.44 -4.05 -14.86
CA ASP A 362 31.39 -3.71 -13.89
C ASP A 362 30.16 -4.63 -14.01
N GLU A 363 29.87 -5.16 -15.19
CA GLU A 363 28.76 -6.10 -15.40
C GLU A 363 29.10 -7.48 -14.82
N VAL A 364 30.38 -7.89 -14.88
CA VAL A 364 30.83 -9.19 -14.37
C VAL A 364 30.92 -9.24 -12.83
N GLN A 365 31.24 -8.13 -12.16
CA GLN A 365 31.25 -8.09 -10.69
C GLN A 365 29.84 -8.16 -10.09
N ASN A 366 28.85 -7.52 -10.73
CA ASN A 366 27.44 -7.58 -10.29
C ASN A 366 26.82 -8.98 -10.43
N VAL A 367 27.30 -9.83 -11.35
CA VAL A 367 26.78 -11.20 -11.54
C VAL A 367 27.09 -12.13 -10.34
N LYS A 368 28.07 -11.79 -9.50
CA LYS A 368 28.37 -12.57 -8.29
C LYS A 368 27.43 -12.28 -7.13
N GLN A 369 26.80 -11.11 -7.11
CA GLN A 369 25.77 -10.79 -6.12
C GLN A 369 24.44 -11.34 -6.65
N GLY A 370 23.88 -12.33 -5.95
CA GLY A 370 22.58 -12.91 -6.29
C GLY A 370 21.48 -11.84 -6.31
N ILE A 371 20.32 -12.18 -6.87
CA ILE A 371 19.20 -11.23 -6.93
C ILE A 371 18.59 -11.12 -5.52
N PRO A 372 18.45 -9.90 -4.94
CA PRO A 372 17.97 -9.72 -3.58
C PRO A 372 16.63 -10.42 -3.32
N LEU A 373 16.54 -11.13 -2.20
CA LEU A 373 15.29 -11.69 -1.70
C LEU A 373 14.32 -10.58 -1.26
N PRO A 374 13.02 -10.87 -1.15
CA PRO A 374 12.04 -9.95 -0.58
C PRO A 374 12.48 -9.38 0.77
N ASP A 375 12.42 -8.06 0.91
CA ASP A 375 12.77 -7.38 2.17
C ASP A 375 11.74 -7.76 3.26
N PRO A 376 12.17 -8.35 4.39
CA PRO A 376 11.28 -8.68 5.50
C PRO A 376 10.51 -7.47 6.04
N LEU A 377 11.06 -6.25 5.97
CA LEU A 377 10.37 -5.04 6.41
C LEU A 377 9.12 -4.78 5.56
N PHE A 378 9.22 -4.87 4.23
CA PHE A 378 8.06 -4.63 3.35
C PHE A 378 6.97 -5.66 3.56
N LEU A 379 7.35 -6.93 3.78
CA LEU A 379 6.40 -8.00 4.11
C LEU A 379 5.69 -7.72 5.44
N ARG A 380 6.40 -7.27 6.48
CA ARG A 380 5.79 -6.91 7.77
C ARG A 380 4.84 -5.72 7.66
N ILE A 381 5.18 -4.72 6.84
CA ILE A 381 4.29 -3.58 6.58
C ILE A 381 3.02 -4.05 5.88
N HIS A 382 3.14 -4.86 4.83
CA HIS A 382 2.00 -5.42 4.11
C HIS A 382 1.11 -6.26 5.04
N ASP A 383 1.69 -7.15 5.85
CA ASP A 383 0.95 -7.95 6.84
C ASP A 383 0.23 -7.09 7.87
N ALA A 384 0.88 -6.07 8.41
CA ALA A 384 0.25 -5.15 9.36
C ALA A 384 -0.95 -4.41 8.73
N LEU A 385 -0.83 -3.97 7.48
CA LEU A 385 -1.95 -3.34 6.75
C LEU A 385 -3.09 -4.33 6.48
N ALA A 386 -2.78 -5.56 6.06
CA ALA A 386 -3.77 -6.62 5.86
C ALA A 386 -4.53 -6.94 7.16
N ARG A 387 -3.84 -6.99 8.30
CA ARG A 387 -4.47 -7.18 9.62
C ARG A 387 -5.44 -6.07 9.96
N VAL A 388 -5.02 -4.82 9.79
CA VAL A 388 -5.89 -3.65 10.03
C VAL A 388 -7.15 -3.74 9.17
N LEU A 389 -7.00 -4.11 7.89
CA LEU A 389 -8.12 -4.27 6.96
C LEU A 389 -9.07 -5.42 7.34
N HIS A 390 -8.56 -6.58 7.73
CA HIS A 390 -9.38 -7.71 8.14
C HIS A 390 -10.05 -7.49 9.50
N MET A 391 -9.30 -7.07 10.52
CA MET A 391 -9.82 -6.87 11.88
C MET A 391 -10.84 -5.73 11.96
N SER A 392 -10.70 -4.72 11.09
CA SER A 392 -11.71 -3.65 10.98
C SER A 392 -13.02 -4.12 10.34
N GLY A 393 -13.03 -5.26 9.65
CA GLY A 393 -14.18 -5.77 8.90
C GLY A 393 -14.34 -5.14 7.52
N ARG A 394 -13.31 -4.42 7.04
CA ARG A 394 -13.29 -3.89 5.67
C ARG A 394 -13.11 -5.00 4.64
N LEU A 395 -12.28 -5.98 4.94
CA LEU A 395 -12.18 -7.22 4.18
C LEU A 395 -12.95 -8.32 4.92
N LYS A 396 -13.91 -8.93 4.23
CA LYS A 396 -14.58 -10.13 4.74
C LYS A 396 -13.63 -11.32 4.55
N PRO A 397 -13.58 -12.25 5.52
CA PRO A 397 -12.78 -13.47 5.41
C PRO A 397 -13.22 -14.35 4.25
#